data_AF-A0A9D4UT25-F1
#
_entry.id   AF-A0A9D4UT25-F1
#
_cell.length_a   1.000
_cell.length_b   1.000
_cell.length_c   1.000
_cell.angle_alpha   90.00
_cell.angle_beta   90.00
_cell.angle_gamma   90.00
#
_symmetry.space_group_name_H-M   'P 1'
#
loop_
_entity.id
_entity.type
_entity.pdbx_description
1 polymer ?
#
loop_
_entity_poly.entity_id
_entity_poly.type
_entity_poly.pdbx_seq_one_letter_code
_entity_poly.pdbx_strand_id
1 'polypeptide(L)'
;MSSAGLALGRFEEAINDCKSAIERDPEEYAAWFNLGNVDARVKKYEEALTAYERASLLAPGIAGYRLKEALILFQLQRSQEARKLLQGLVRKYPNYAEAHAALAAVLWSEGDRSRAEEQFSEATKREPLYGDLRWVSLELLWPPNVVKAMENFLAIA
;
A
#
# COMPACT_ATOMS: atom_id res chain seq x y z
N MET A 1 -18.98 11.60 24.06
CA MET A 1 -18.11 11.59 22.86
C MET A 1 -18.03 10.15 22.37
N SER A 2 -18.33 9.89 21.10
CA SER A 2 -18.21 8.54 20.54
C SER A 2 -16.74 8.16 20.32
N SER A 3 -16.42 6.87 20.36
CA SER A 3 -15.08 6.35 20.04
C SER A 3 -14.58 6.81 18.67
N ALA A 4 -15.49 7.02 17.71
CA ALA A 4 -15.19 7.54 16.39
C ALA A 4 -14.67 9.00 16.42
N GLY A 5 -15.28 9.88 17.22
CA GLY A 5 -14.82 11.27 17.34
C GLY A 5 -13.45 11.39 18.03
N LEU A 6 -13.16 10.51 18.98
CA LEU A 6 -11.85 10.45 19.63
C LEU A 6 -10.76 9.94 18.68
N ALA A 7 -11.10 8.99 17.80
CA ALA A 7 -10.17 8.47 16.80
C ALA A 7 -9.80 9.53 15.76
N LEU A 8 -10.79 10.27 15.24
CA LEU A 8 -10.55 11.39 14.33
C LEU A 8 -9.60 12.42 14.95
N GLY A 9 -9.92 12.91 16.16
CA GLY A 9 -9.08 13.90 16.84
C GLY A 9 -7.62 13.47 17.00
N ARG A 10 -7.38 12.17 17.25
CA ARG A 10 -6.02 11.60 17.31
C ARG A 10 -5.33 11.54 15.95
N PHE A 11 -6.06 11.31 14.86
CA PHE A 11 -5.49 11.35 13.52
C PHE A 11 -5.16 12.78 13.09
N GLU A 12 -6.00 13.76 13.42
CA GLU A 12 -5.68 15.17 13.15
C GLU A 12 -4.43 15.64 13.92
N GLU A 13 -4.30 15.25 15.19
CA GLU A 13 -3.09 15.51 15.99
C GLU A 13 -1.85 14.85 15.36
N ALA A 14 -1.94 13.57 14.98
CA ALA A 14 -0.83 12.86 14.35
C ALA A 14 -0.41 13.48 13.00
N ILE A 15 -1.36 13.99 12.20
CA ILE A 15 -1.05 14.74 10.97
C ILE A 15 -0.27 16.00 11.29
N ASN A 16 -0.69 16.77 12.30
CA ASN A 16 -0.01 18.00 12.70
C ASN A 16 1.41 17.71 13.20
N ASP A 17 1.60 16.67 14.00
CA ASP A 17 2.93 16.25 14.47
C ASP A 17 3.85 15.87 13.31
N CYS A 18 3.34 15.11 12.33
CA CYS A 18 4.11 14.76 11.14
C CYS A 18 4.48 16.02 10.33
N LYS A 19 3.55 16.96 10.14
CA LYS A 19 3.82 18.22 9.44
C LYS A 19 4.85 19.07 10.16
N SER A 20 4.76 19.21 11.48
CA SER A 20 5.78 19.92 12.26
C SER A 20 7.14 19.23 12.23
N ALA A 21 7.20 17.90 12.15
CA ALA A 21 8.45 17.18 11.96
C ALA A 21 9.06 17.48 10.57
N ILE A 22 8.23 17.46 9.52
CA ILE A 22 8.62 17.82 8.14
C ILE A 22 9.08 19.28 8.04
N GLU A 23 8.44 20.20 8.73
CA GLU A 23 8.84 21.62 8.75
C GLU A 23 10.22 21.82 9.41
N ARG A 24 10.54 21.01 10.43
CA ARG A 24 11.84 21.03 11.10
C ARG A 24 12.93 20.36 10.26
N ASP A 25 12.59 19.24 9.62
CA ASP A 25 13.49 18.50 8.73
C ASP A 25 12.71 17.96 7.51
N PRO A 26 12.77 18.67 6.36
CA PRO A 26 12.10 18.24 5.14
C PRO A 26 12.71 16.99 4.47
N GLU A 27 13.88 16.54 4.92
CA GLU A 27 14.58 15.35 4.40
C GLU A 27 14.36 14.11 5.28
N GLU A 28 13.70 14.26 6.43
CA GLU A 28 13.32 13.14 7.30
C GLU A 28 12.21 12.30 6.65
N TYR A 29 12.63 11.27 5.91
CA TYR A 29 11.73 10.41 5.14
C TYR A 29 10.71 9.67 6.02
N ALA A 30 11.01 9.38 7.29
CA ALA A 30 10.08 8.67 8.16
C ALA A 30 8.87 9.53 8.51
N ALA A 31 9.04 10.86 8.63
CA ALA A 31 7.94 11.79 8.86
C ALA A 31 6.98 11.83 7.66
N TRP A 32 7.52 11.86 6.44
CA TRP A 32 6.72 11.75 5.21
C TRP A 32 5.98 10.41 5.10
N PHE A 33 6.65 9.30 5.41
CA PHE A 33 6.00 7.98 5.39
C PHE A 33 4.87 7.88 6.42
N ASN A 34 5.08 8.41 7.63
CA ASN A 34 4.06 8.43 8.68
C ASN A 34 2.88 9.32 8.31
N LEU A 35 3.13 10.49 7.70
CA LEU A 35 2.07 11.33 7.16
C LEU A 35 1.22 10.56 6.15
N GLY A 36 1.87 9.86 5.21
CA GLY A 36 1.17 9.02 4.22
C GLY A 36 0.31 7.92 4.85
N ASN A 37 0.80 7.27 5.91
CA ASN A 37 0.02 6.25 6.64
C ASN A 37 -1.22 6.83 7.32
N VAL A 38 -1.09 8.01 7.94
CA VAL A 38 -2.22 8.65 8.62
C VAL A 38 -3.22 9.19 7.60
N ASP A 39 -2.76 9.85 6.54
CA ASP A 39 -3.62 10.37 5.47
C ASP A 39 -4.39 9.24 4.76
N ALA A 40 -3.73 8.10 4.49
CA ALA A 40 -4.40 6.93 3.94
C ALA A 40 -5.49 6.37 4.88
N ARG A 41 -5.24 6.35 6.20
CA ARG A 41 -6.23 5.91 7.21
C ARG A 41 -7.46 6.81 7.28
N VAL A 42 -7.28 8.12 7.10
CA VAL A 42 -8.40 9.08 7.02
C VAL A 42 -8.92 9.28 5.60
N LYS A 43 -8.52 8.42 4.65
CA LYS A 43 -8.97 8.36 3.25
C LYS A 43 -8.61 9.60 2.41
N LYS A 44 -7.57 10.33 2.81
CA LYS A 44 -6.94 11.41 2.04
C LYS A 44 -5.87 10.82 1.12
N TYR A 45 -6.32 10.11 0.08
CA TYR A 45 -5.45 9.24 -0.71
C TYR A 45 -4.48 10.02 -1.60
N GLU A 46 -4.88 11.18 -2.11
CA GLU A 46 -4.03 12.07 -2.91
C GLU A 46 -2.89 12.68 -2.06
N GLU A 47 -3.19 13.11 -0.84
CA GLU A 47 -2.17 13.58 0.12
C GLU A 47 -1.26 12.43 0.54
N ALA A 48 -1.82 11.25 0.81
CA ALA A 48 -1.04 10.06 1.13
C ALA A 48 -0.08 9.69 0.00
N LEU A 49 -0.52 9.77 -1.26
CA LEU A 49 0.33 9.52 -2.42
C LEU A 49 1.51 10.48 -2.44
N THR A 50 1.25 11.78 -2.30
CA THR A 50 2.30 12.81 -2.30
C THR A 50 3.33 12.55 -1.20
N ALA A 51 2.86 12.17 -0.01
CA ALA A 51 3.73 11.87 1.12
C ALA A 51 4.59 10.60 0.89
N TYR A 52 4.00 9.54 0.32
CA TYR A 52 4.75 8.33 -0.04
C TYR A 52 5.75 8.56 -1.18
N GLU A 53 5.40 9.33 -2.21
CA GLU A 53 6.32 9.72 -3.29
C GLU A 53 7.53 10.46 -2.73
N ARG A 54 7.30 11.38 -1.77
CA ARG A 54 8.38 12.10 -1.09
C ARG A 54 9.27 11.18 -0.25
N ALA A 55 8.68 10.25 0.52
CA ALA A 55 9.45 9.25 1.28
C ALA A 55 10.26 8.33 0.35
N SER A 56 9.67 7.85 -0.75
CA SER A 56 10.32 7.04 -1.78
C SER A 56 11.48 7.76 -2.47
N LEU A 57 11.37 9.07 -2.67
CA LEU A 57 12.42 9.91 -3.27
C LEU A 57 13.60 10.10 -2.31
N LEU A 58 13.33 10.38 -1.04
CA LEU A 58 14.35 10.59 -0.01
C LEU A 58 15.08 9.30 0.38
N ALA A 59 14.38 8.16 0.38
CA ALA A 59 14.93 6.86 0.76
C ALA A 59 14.63 5.76 -0.28
N PRO A 60 15.23 5.81 -1.49
CA PRO A 60 14.92 4.88 -2.59
C PRO A 60 15.34 3.42 -2.32
N GLY A 61 16.12 3.18 -1.26
CA GLY A 61 16.51 1.84 -0.80
C GLY A 61 15.40 1.08 -0.07
N ILE A 62 14.43 1.80 0.51
CA ILE A 62 13.36 1.21 1.33
C ILE A 62 12.18 0.83 0.43
N ALA A 63 12.12 -0.45 0.06
CA ALA A 63 11.12 -0.98 -0.87
C ALA A 63 9.66 -0.77 -0.39
N GLY A 64 9.45 -0.73 0.93
CA GLY A 64 8.13 -0.53 1.54
C GLY A 64 7.45 0.77 1.13
N TYR A 65 8.20 1.85 0.90
CA TYR A 65 7.62 3.15 0.55
C TYR A 65 7.01 3.13 -0.85
N ARG A 66 7.75 2.57 -1.82
CA ARG A 66 7.24 2.35 -3.17
C ARG A 66 6.08 1.36 -3.21
N LEU A 67 6.05 0.38 -2.30
CA LEU A 67 4.90 -0.51 -2.20
C LEU A 67 3.65 0.28 -1.77
N LYS A 68 3.73 1.07 -0.69
CA LYS A 68 2.57 1.88 -0.25
C LYS A 68 2.14 2.89 -1.31
N GLU A 69 3.08 3.51 -2.03
CA GLU A 69 2.82 4.36 -3.21
C GLU A 69 1.98 3.61 -4.27
N ALA A 70 2.40 2.39 -4.66
CA ALA A 70 1.67 1.59 -5.64
C ALA A 70 0.27 1.18 -5.16
N LEU A 71 0.11 0.83 -3.88
CA LEU A 71 -1.20 0.51 -3.30
C LEU A 71 -2.15 1.71 -3.35
N ILE A 72 -1.66 2.91 -3.06
CA ILE A 72 -2.46 4.14 -3.15
C ILE A 72 -2.76 4.52 -4.59
N LEU A 73 -1.82 4.36 -5.52
CA LEU A 73 -2.10 4.55 -6.94
C LEU A 73 -3.24 3.65 -7.41
N PHE A 74 -3.27 2.40 -6.99
CA PHE A 74 -4.37 1.50 -7.30
C PHE A 74 -5.69 1.93 -6.62
N GLN A 75 -5.64 2.39 -5.36
CA GLN A 75 -6.79 2.98 -4.68
C GLN A 75 -7.39 4.16 -5.45
N LEU A 76 -6.53 4.98 -6.06
CA LEU A 76 -6.89 6.12 -6.91
C LEU A 76 -7.22 5.74 -8.35
N GLN A 77 -7.40 4.45 -8.65
CA GLN A 77 -7.71 3.92 -10.00
C GLN A 77 -6.62 4.19 -11.06
N ARG A 78 -5.40 4.52 -10.62
CA ARG A 78 -4.21 4.68 -11.47
C ARG A 78 -3.50 3.33 -11.66
N SER A 79 -4.25 2.32 -12.13
CA SER A 79 -3.81 0.91 -12.16
C SER A 79 -2.55 0.66 -12.97
N GLN A 80 -2.39 1.33 -14.11
CA GLN A 80 -1.21 1.17 -14.95
C GLN A 80 0.09 1.64 -14.27
N GLU A 81 0.01 2.72 -13.48
CA GLU A 81 1.15 3.24 -12.73
C GLU A 81 1.49 2.33 -11.55
N ALA A 82 0.46 1.89 -10.80
CA ALA A 82 0.61 0.90 -9.74
C ALA A 82 1.28 -0.39 -10.26
N ARG A 83 0.78 -0.94 -11.37
CA ARG A 83 1.33 -2.13 -12.03
C ARG A 83 2.81 -1.96 -12.38
N LYS A 84 3.18 -0.82 -12.97
CA LYS A 84 4.57 -0.53 -13.35
C LYS A 84 5.50 -0.50 -12.14
N LEU A 85 5.08 0.14 -11.04
CA LEU A 85 5.86 0.17 -9.80
C LEU A 85 6.01 -1.23 -9.19
N LEU A 86 4.92 -1.99 -9.10
CA LEU A 86 4.91 -3.34 -8.56
C LEU A 86 5.78 -4.30 -9.38
N GLN A 87 5.71 -4.23 -10.72
CA GLN A 87 6.59 -4.99 -11.60
C GLN A 87 8.08 -4.65 -11.37
N GLY A 88 8.39 -3.37 -11.15
CA GLY A 88 9.73 -2.94 -10.78
C GLY A 88 10.19 -3.50 -9.42
N LEU A 89 9.28 -3.52 -8.43
CA LEU A 89 9.53 -4.07 -7.10
C LEU A 89 9.81 -5.56 -7.13
N VAL A 90 8.96 -6.37 -7.77
CA VAL A 90 9.16 -7.82 -7.84
C VAL A 90 10.41 -8.19 -8.65
N ARG A 91 10.77 -7.39 -9.67
CA ARG A 91 12.03 -7.61 -10.41
C ARG A 91 13.27 -7.33 -9.56
N LYS A 92 13.24 -6.27 -8.74
CA LYS A 92 14.38 -5.86 -7.90
C LYS A 92 14.48 -6.68 -6.61
N TYR A 93 13.33 -7.04 -6.05
CA TYR A 93 13.19 -7.75 -4.78
C TYR A 93 12.28 -8.97 -4.99
N PRO A 94 12.77 -10.03 -5.65
CA PRO A 94 11.98 -11.20 -6.01
C PRO A 94 11.47 -12.00 -4.81
N ASN A 95 11.95 -11.71 -3.60
CA ASN A 95 11.47 -12.33 -2.36
C ASN A 95 10.44 -11.48 -1.61
N TYR A 96 10.00 -10.35 -2.18
CA TYR A 96 9.05 -9.46 -1.52
C TYR A 96 7.60 -9.94 -1.72
N ALA A 97 7.14 -10.79 -0.80
CA ALA A 97 5.84 -11.45 -0.90
C ALA A 97 4.65 -10.48 -1.00
N GLU A 98 4.64 -9.38 -0.23
CA GLU A 98 3.57 -8.37 -0.29
C GLU A 98 3.47 -7.72 -1.67
N ALA A 99 4.61 -7.45 -2.33
CA ALA A 99 4.63 -6.87 -3.67
C ALA A 99 4.07 -7.85 -4.73
N HIS A 100 4.35 -9.15 -4.59
CA HIS A 100 3.76 -10.17 -5.44
C HIS A 100 2.24 -10.27 -5.24
N ALA A 101 1.77 -10.28 -4.01
CA ALA A 101 0.33 -10.32 -3.70
C ALA A 101 -0.39 -9.06 -4.22
N ALA A 102 0.18 -7.88 -4.01
CA ALA A 102 -0.36 -6.64 -4.54
C ALA A 102 -0.40 -6.63 -6.08
N LEU A 103 0.65 -7.15 -6.74
CA LEU A 103 0.68 -7.27 -8.20
C LEU A 103 -0.39 -8.25 -8.70
N ALA A 104 -0.62 -9.36 -8.00
CA ALA A 104 -1.70 -10.30 -8.32
C ALA A 104 -3.07 -9.61 -8.29
N ALA A 105 -3.37 -8.85 -7.23
CA ALA A 105 -4.63 -8.10 -7.12
C ALA A 105 -4.82 -7.10 -8.27
N VAL A 106 -3.78 -6.35 -8.63
CA VAL A 106 -3.83 -5.40 -9.75
C VAL A 106 -4.06 -6.12 -11.08
N LEU A 107 -3.29 -7.17 -11.39
CA LEU A 107 -3.42 -7.95 -12.62
C LEU A 107 -4.81 -8.59 -12.74
N TRP A 108 -5.34 -9.11 -11.63
CA TRP A 108 -6.68 -9.68 -11.59
C TRP A 108 -7.74 -8.64 -11.95
N SER A 109 -7.65 -7.43 -11.38
CA SER A 109 -8.58 -6.34 -11.68
C SER A 109 -8.55 -5.88 -13.15
N GLU A 110 -7.42 -6.11 -13.84
CA GLU A 110 -7.24 -5.82 -15.26
C GLU A 110 -7.66 -6.99 -16.17
N GLY A 111 -8.06 -8.13 -15.58
CA GLY A 111 -8.46 -9.34 -16.31
C GLY A 111 -7.31 -10.25 -16.74
N ASP A 112 -6.07 -9.95 -16.34
CA ASP A 112 -4.86 -10.73 -16.66
C ASP A 112 -4.71 -11.91 -15.69
N ARG A 113 -5.66 -12.86 -15.75
CA ARG A 113 -5.82 -13.94 -14.76
C ARG A 113 -4.59 -14.83 -14.62
N SER A 114 -4.01 -15.26 -15.74
CA SER A 114 -2.86 -16.16 -15.74
C SER A 114 -1.66 -15.56 -15.00
N ARG A 115 -1.37 -14.28 -15.23
CA ARG A 115 -0.27 -13.60 -14.53
C ARG A 115 -0.62 -13.27 -13.09
N ALA A 116 -1.89 -13.01 -12.78
CA ALA A 116 -2.32 -12.84 -11.40
C ALA A 116 -2.04 -14.10 -10.57
N GLU A 117 -2.44 -15.28 -11.07
CA GLU A 117 -2.19 -16.58 -10.43
C GLU A 117 -0.70 -16.87 -10.25
N GLU A 118 0.12 -16.57 -11.27
CA GLU A 118 1.59 -16.70 -11.18
C GLU A 118 2.16 -15.86 -10.03
N GLN A 119 1.80 -14.57 -9.97
CA GLN A 119 2.30 -13.69 -8.91
C GLN A 119 1.79 -14.11 -7.53
N PHE A 120 0.55 -14.57 -7.44
CA PHE A 120 0.00 -15.06 -6.18
C PHE A 120 0.67 -16.35 -5.69
N SER A 121 1.00 -17.26 -6.62
CA SER A 121 1.80 -18.44 -6.32
C SER A 121 3.17 -18.06 -5.76
N GLU A 122 3.82 -17.06 -6.35
CA GLU A 122 5.10 -16.55 -5.83
C GLU A 122 4.94 -15.93 -4.43
N ALA A 123 3.85 -15.19 -4.16
CA ALA A 123 3.58 -14.64 -2.83
C ALA A 123 3.41 -15.75 -1.77
N THR A 124 2.52 -16.71 -2.02
CA THR A 124 2.18 -17.80 -1.08
C THR A 124 3.31 -18.79 -0.86
N LYS A 125 4.16 -19.02 -1.87
CA LYS A 125 5.39 -19.82 -1.72
C LYS A 125 6.35 -19.24 -0.69
N ARG A 126 6.39 -17.91 -0.56
CA ARG A 126 7.28 -17.20 0.38
C ARG A 126 6.61 -17.01 1.73
N GLU A 127 5.35 -16.62 1.71
CA GLU A 127 4.56 -16.35 2.89
C GLU A 127 3.14 -16.92 2.70
N PRO A 128 2.88 -18.15 3.20
CA PRO A 128 1.60 -18.82 3.01
C PRO A 128 0.37 -18.03 3.53
N LEU A 129 0.59 -17.06 4.43
CA LEU A 129 -0.47 -16.21 4.99
C LEU A 129 -1.17 -15.34 3.95
N TYR A 130 -0.58 -15.07 2.78
CA TYR A 130 -1.29 -14.40 1.68
C TYR A 130 -2.47 -15.21 1.13
N GLY A 131 -2.52 -16.52 1.39
CA GLY A 131 -3.67 -17.39 1.13
C GLY A 131 -4.85 -17.16 2.08
N ASP A 132 -4.63 -16.49 3.20
CA ASP A 132 -5.67 -16.20 4.19
C ASP A 132 -6.19 -14.77 4.00
N LEU A 133 -7.38 -14.65 3.41
CA LEU A 133 -8.03 -13.36 3.20
C LEU A 133 -8.26 -12.60 4.51
N ARG A 134 -8.51 -13.29 5.62
CA ARG A 134 -8.70 -12.64 6.92
C ARG A 134 -7.42 -11.97 7.37
N TRP A 135 -6.27 -12.60 7.14
CA TRP A 135 -4.97 -12.02 7.42
C TRP A 135 -4.70 -10.82 6.51
N VAL A 136 -4.90 -10.96 5.20
CA VAL A 136 -4.70 -9.88 4.22
C VAL A 136 -5.54 -8.64 4.56
N SER A 137 -6.82 -8.83 4.88
CA SER A 137 -7.74 -7.72 5.16
C SER A 137 -7.54 -7.05 6.52
N LEU A 138 -6.99 -7.76 7.51
CA LEU A 138 -6.83 -7.23 8.88
C LEU A 138 -5.41 -6.73 9.17
N GLU A 139 -4.37 -7.37 8.64
CA GLU A 139 -2.99 -7.14 9.05
C GLU A 139 -2.22 -6.20 8.10
N LEU A 140 -2.47 -6.26 6.79
CA LEU A 140 -1.65 -5.51 5.82
C LEU A 140 -2.04 -4.04 5.65
N LEU A 141 -3.15 -3.60 6.26
CA LEU A 141 -3.71 -2.25 6.15
C LEU A 141 -3.81 -1.79 4.69
N TRP A 142 -4.19 -2.70 3.79
CA TRP A 142 -4.34 -2.40 2.39
C TRP A 142 -5.53 -1.45 2.15
N PRO A 143 -5.40 -0.51 1.19
CA PRO A 143 -6.52 0.33 0.79
C PRO A 143 -7.72 -0.51 0.30
N PRO A 144 -8.97 -0.05 0.52
CA PRO A 144 -10.17 -0.84 0.24
C PRO A 144 -10.26 -1.44 -1.18
N ASN A 145 -9.78 -0.74 -2.20
CA ASN A 145 -9.82 -1.25 -3.58
C ASN A 145 -8.84 -2.41 -3.79
N VAL A 146 -7.67 -2.38 -3.14
CA VAL A 146 -6.69 -3.47 -3.20
C VAL A 146 -7.27 -4.70 -2.50
N VAL A 147 -7.85 -4.51 -1.30
CA VAL A 147 -8.51 -5.59 -0.56
C VAL A 147 -9.62 -6.22 -1.40
N LYS A 148 -10.54 -5.41 -1.93
CA LYS A 148 -11.63 -5.89 -2.78
C LYS A 148 -11.15 -6.65 -4.02
N ALA A 149 -10.05 -6.20 -4.64
CA ALA A 149 -9.47 -6.91 -5.78
C ALA A 149 -8.92 -8.28 -5.37
N MET A 150 -8.26 -8.37 -4.22
CA MET A 150 -7.78 -9.64 -3.67
C MET A 150 -8.92 -10.56 -3.23
N GLU A 151 -9.97 -10.03 -2.61
CA GLU A 151 -11.20 -10.79 -2.29
C GLU A 151 -11.80 -11.43 -3.53
N ASN A 152 -11.94 -10.65 -4.61
CA ASN A 152 -12.48 -11.15 -5.88
C ASN A 152 -11.57 -12.21 -6.52
N PHE A 153 -10.25 -12.10 -6.34
CA PHE A 153 -9.29 -13.10 -6.81
C PHE A 153 -9.45 -14.41 -6.03
N LEU A 154 -9.43 -14.36 -4.69
CA LEU A 154 -9.52 -15.54 -3.82
C LEU A 154 -10.89 -16.22 -3.82
N ALA A 155 -11.96 -15.51 -4.21
CA ALA A 155 -13.28 -16.11 -4.32
C ALA A 155 -13.44 -17.06 -5.51
N ILE A 156 -12.54 -17.00 -6.50
CA ILE A 156 -12.66 -17.70 -7.78
C ILE A 156 -11.43 -18.59 -8.09
N ALA A 157 -10.29 -18.32 -7.46
CA ALA A 157 -9.06 -19.13 -7.54
C ALA A 157 -9.13 -20.39 -6.67
#